data_AF-A0A3C1UFU6-F1
#
_entry.id   AF-A0A3C1UFU6-F1
#
_cell.length_a   1.000
_cell.length_b   1.000
_cell.length_c   1.000
_cell.angle_alpha   90.00
_cell.angle_beta   90.00
_cell.angle_gamma   90.00
#
_symmetry.space_group_name_H-M   'P 1'
#
loop_
_entity.id
_entity.type
_entity.pdbx_description
1 polymer ?
#
loop_
_entity_poly.entity_id
_entity_poly.type
_entity_poly.pdbx_seq_one_letter_code
_entity_poly.pdbx_strand_id
1 'polypeptide(L)'
;MFSVILFIFLGICSGYLLRKKRSRSCAKVQTAKDKVITFLIWLLLFLLGVEVGGNEQIIKALPTLGVEALLLSVAGTLGCCVLAWALWKIAGGKR
;
A
#
# COMPACT_ATOMS: atom_id res chain seq x y z
N MET A 1 13.16 -12.04 -12.17
CA MET A 1 13.52 -11.29 -10.93
C MET A 1 14.26 -10.00 -11.23
N PHE A 2 15.38 -10.04 -11.97
CA PHE A 2 16.13 -8.83 -12.35
C PHE A 2 15.33 -7.78 -13.11
N SER A 3 14.41 -8.17 -14.01
CA SER A 3 13.58 -7.19 -14.73
C SER A 3 12.70 -6.36 -13.79
N VAL A 4 12.13 -6.96 -12.75
CA VAL A 4 11.32 -6.26 -11.76
C VAL A 4 12.17 -5.26 -10.98
N ILE A 5 13.37 -5.67 -10.57
CA ILE A 5 14.34 -4.82 -9.88
C ILE A 5 14.74 -3.64 -10.77
N LEU A 6 15.01 -3.89 -12.05
CA LEU A 6 15.32 -2.84 -13.03
C LEU A 6 14.17 -1.85 -13.20
N PHE A 7 12.92 -2.31 -13.28
CA PHE A 7 11.75 -1.42 -13.35
C PHE A 7 11.60 -0.54 -12.10
N ILE A 8 11.92 -1.06 -10.91
CA ILE A 8 11.93 -0.27 -9.68
C ILE A 8 13.01 0.81 -9.74
N PHE A 9 14.24 0.44 -10.13
CA PHE A 9 15.34 1.40 -10.29
C PHE A 9 15.05 2.48 -11.33
N LEU A 10 14.48 2.09 -12.47
CA LEU A 10 14.05 3.02 -13.51
C LEU A 10 12.95 3.96 -13.02
N GLY A 11 12.00 3.44 -12.23
CA GLY A 11 10.96 4.25 -11.59
C GLY A 11 11.52 5.30 -10.63
N ILE A 12 12.49 4.92 -9.79
CA ILE A 12 13.17 5.84 -8.87
C ILE A 12 13.97 6.89 -9.65
N CYS A 13 14.73 6.47 -10.67
CA CYS A 13 15.52 7.37 -11.50
C CYS A 13 14.65 8.38 -12.24
N SER A 14 13.56 7.91 -12.87
CA SER A 14 12.56 8.75 -13.53
C SER A 14 11.91 9.73 -12.55
N GLY A 15 11.53 9.26 -11.35
CA GLY A 15 11.00 10.10 -10.28
C GLY A 15 11.97 11.18 -9.81
N TYR A 16 13.27 10.86 -9.74
CA TYR A 16 14.32 11.80 -9.33
C TYR A 16 14.58 12.88 -10.38
N LEU A 17 14.65 12.52 -11.66
CA LEU A 17 14.79 13.48 -12.76
C LEU A 17 13.59 14.44 -12.85
N LEU A 18 12.38 13.93 -12.62
CA LEU A 18 11.15 14.72 -12.60
C LEU A 18 11.04 15.63 -11.35
N ARG A 19 11.73 15.32 -10.24
CA ARG A 19 11.76 16.15 -9.02
C ARG A 19 12.38 17.52 -9.26
N LYS A 20 13.37 17.65 -10.15
CA LYS A 20 14.09 18.91 -10.41
C LYS A 20 13.27 19.95 -11.20
N LYS A 21 12.30 19.52 -12.01
CA LYS A 21 11.39 20.41 -12.78
C LYS A 21 10.05 20.70 -12.06
N ARG A 22 9.89 20.21 -10.83
CA ARG A 22 8.62 20.07 -10.08
C ARG A 22 8.44 21.13 -8.98
N SER A 23 8.82 22.38 -9.22
CA SER A 23 8.55 23.45 -8.23
C SER A 23 7.20 24.16 -8.43
N ARG A 24 6.63 24.24 -9.65
CA ARG A 24 5.36 24.99 -9.86
C ARG A 24 4.26 24.33 -10.70
N SER A 25 4.57 23.46 -11.67
CA SER A 25 3.55 22.93 -12.60
C SER A 25 2.91 21.59 -12.17
N CYS A 26 3.60 20.81 -11.34
CA CYS A 26 3.18 19.45 -10.99
C CYS A 26 2.25 19.35 -9.76
N ALA A 27 1.96 20.45 -9.05
CA ALA A 27 0.99 20.42 -7.95
C ALA A 27 -0.42 20.08 -8.48
N LYS A 28 -0.85 20.72 -9.59
CA LYS A 28 -2.14 20.43 -10.24
C LYS A 28 -2.24 19.02 -10.82
N VAL A 29 -1.15 18.51 -11.39
CA VAL A 29 -1.10 17.14 -11.95
C VAL A 29 -1.12 16.09 -10.84
N GLN A 30 -0.53 16.37 -9.68
CA GLN A 30 -0.56 15.43 -8.55
C GLN A 30 -1.98 15.30 -7.99
N THR A 31 -2.66 16.42 -7.74
CA THR A 31 -4.04 16.40 -7.21
C THR A 31 -5.04 15.73 -8.16
N ALA A 32 -4.85 15.89 -9.47
CA ALA A 32 -5.67 15.20 -10.48
C ALA A 32 -5.43 13.68 -10.48
N LYS A 33 -4.17 13.25 -10.31
CA LYS A 33 -3.82 11.82 -10.22
C LYS A 33 -4.41 11.17 -8.97
N ASP A 34 -4.32 11.83 -7.82
CA ASP A 34 -4.85 11.31 -6.56
C ASP A 34 -6.36 11.06 -6.64
N LYS A 35 -7.11 11.96 -7.30
CA LYS A 35 -8.56 11.81 -7.48
C LYS A 35 -8.94 10.69 -8.45
N VAL A 36 -8.19 10.55 -9.55
CA VAL A 36 -8.39 9.46 -10.52
C VAL A 36 -8.07 8.09 -9.90
N ILE A 37 -6.97 7.98 -9.16
CA ILE A 37 -6.58 6.73 -8.49
C ILE A 37 -7.64 6.35 -7.45
N THR A 38 -8.10 7.31 -6.65
CA THR A 38 -9.14 7.05 -5.64
C THR A 38 -10.44 6.55 -6.30
N PHE A 39 -10.87 7.18 -7.40
CA PHE A 39 -12.04 6.73 -8.15
C PHE A 39 -11.85 5.33 -8.73
N LEU A 40 -10.67 5.04 -9.27
CA LEU A 40 -10.35 3.73 -9.84
C LEU A 40 -10.30 2.63 -8.76
N ILE A 41 -9.78 2.93 -7.57
CA ILE A 41 -9.82 2.03 -6.41
C ILE A 41 -11.28 1.77 -6.02
N TRP A 42 -12.11 2.80 -5.98
CA TRP A 42 -13.53 2.66 -5.62
C TRP A 42 -14.28 1.76 -6.62
N LEU A 43 -14.04 1.97 -7.93
CA LEU A 43 -14.56 1.13 -9.00
C LEU A 43 -14.09 -0.32 -8.87
N LEU A 44 -12.79 -0.53 -8.61
CA LEU A 44 -12.21 -1.87 -8.47
C LEU A 44 -12.76 -2.60 -7.24
N LEU A 45 -12.91 -1.90 -6.11
CA LEU A 45 -13.52 -2.44 -4.89
C LEU A 45 -15.00 -2.79 -5.12
N PHE A 46 -15.73 -1.98 -5.88
CA PHE A 46 -17.12 -2.27 -6.24
C PHE A 46 -17.23 -3.54 -7.09
N LEU A 47 -16.43 -3.65 -8.17
CA LEU A 47 -16.39 -4.86 -9.00
C LEU A 47 -16.02 -6.10 -8.17
N LEU A 48 -15.00 -5.99 -7.32
CA LEU A 48 -14.57 -7.07 -6.45
C LEU A 48 -15.69 -7.52 -5.49
N GLY A 49 -16.44 -6.57 -4.92
CA GLY A 49 -17.58 -6.87 -4.06
C GLY A 49 -18.68 -7.64 -4.78
N VAL A 50 -18.96 -7.31 -6.05
CA VAL A 50 -19.94 -8.03 -6.87
C VAL A 50 -19.45 -9.44 -7.22
N GLU A 51 -18.19 -9.60 -7.62
CA GLU A 51 -17.60 -10.91 -7.94
C GLU A 51 -17.59 -11.86 -6.72
N VAL A 52 -17.23 -11.33 -5.56
CA VAL A 52 -17.19 -12.07 -4.30
C VAL A 52 -18.59 -12.39 -3.79
N GLY A 53 -19.54 -11.45 -3.94
CA GLY A 53 -20.93 -11.60 -3.50
C GLY A 53 -21.76 -12.57 -4.34
N GLY A 54 -21.40 -12.79 -5.61
CA GLY A 54 -22.08 -13.73 -6.49
C GLY A 54 -21.70 -15.21 -6.28
N ASN A 55 -20.72 -15.51 -5.41
CA ASN A 55 -20.20 -16.86 -5.23
C ASN A 55 -20.42 -17.36 -3.79
N GLU A 56 -21.40 -18.26 -3.62
CA GLU A 56 -21.73 -18.86 -2.31
C GLU A 56 -20.54 -19.53 -1.62
N GLN A 57 -19.60 -20.08 -2.39
CA GLN A 57 -18.41 -20.73 -1.84
C GLN A 57 -17.46 -19.71 -1.20
N ILE A 58 -17.32 -18.53 -1.81
CA ILE A 58 -16.51 -17.44 -1.25
C ILE A 58 -17.23 -16.76 -0.09
N ILE A 59 -18.56 -16.61 -0.14
CA ILE A 59 -19.36 -16.10 1.00
C ILE A 59 -19.23 -16.97 2.24
N LYS A 60 -19.20 -18.29 2.10
CA LYS A 60 -19.03 -19.20 3.24
C LYS A 60 -17.61 -19.19 3.81
N ALA A 61 -16.60 -18.95 2.96
CA ALA A 61 -15.20 -18.84 3.37
C ALA A 61 -14.78 -17.43 3.82
N LEU A 62 -15.55 -16.39 3.46
CA LEU A 62 -15.33 -14.99 3.83
C LEU A 62 -15.12 -14.77 5.33
N PRO A 63 -15.95 -15.34 6.25
CA PRO A 63 -15.72 -15.17 7.68
C PRO A 63 -14.43 -15.82 8.17
N THR A 64 -14.05 -17.00 7.67
CA THR A 64 -12.79 -17.65 8.08
C THR A 64 -11.58 -16.90 7.54
N LEU A 65 -11.57 -16.55 6.24
CA LEU A 65 -10.53 -15.73 5.60
C LEU A 65 -10.42 -14.34 6.26
N GLY A 66 -11.55 -13.75 6.63
CA GLY A 66 -11.61 -12.45 7.28
C GLY A 66 -10.98 -12.47 8.68
N VAL A 67 -11.25 -13.50 9.48
CA VAL A 67 -10.66 -13.65 10.83
C VAL A 67 -9.16 -13.89 10.72
N GLU A 68 -8.71 -14.74 9.81
CA GLU A 68 -7.28 -14.97 9.58
C GLU A 68 -6.57 -13.68 9.15
N ALA A 69 -7.14 -12.96 8.19
CA ALA A 69 -6.59 -11.69 7.72
C ALA A 69 -6.54 -10.64 8.83
N LEU A 70 -7.57 -10.57 9.68
CA LEU A 70 -7.63 -9.63 10.81
C LEU A 70 -6.56 -9.97 11.85
N LEU A 71 -6.41 -11.24 12.20
CA LEU A 71 -5.38 -11.70 13.13
C LEU A 71 -3.98 -11.39 12.59
N LEU A 72 -3.72 -11.70 11.32
CA LEU A 72 -2.43 -11.44 10.67
C LEU A 72 -2.13 -9.93 10.61
N SER A 73 -3.13 -9.10 10.30
CA SER A 73 -2.98 -7.64 10.21
C SER A 73 -2.69 -7.02 11.57
N VAL A 74 -3.40 -7.45 12.62
CA VAL A 74 -3.20 -6.94 13.98
C VAL A 74 -1.84 -7.40 14.53
N ALA A 75 -1.53 -8.68 14.39
CA ALA A 75 -0.25 -9.23 14.83
C ALA A 75 0.93 -8.57 14.10
N GLY A 76 0.82 -8.39 12.78
CA GLY A 76 1.82 -7.70 11.97
C GLY A 76 2.00 -6.23 12.39
N THR A 77 0.90 -5.50 12.60
CA THR A 77 0.95 -4.09 13.02
C THR A 77 1.58 -3.95 14.41
N LEU A 78 1.14 -4.74 15.38
CA LEU A 78 1.69 -4.75 16.73
C LEU A 78 3.17 -5.15 16.73
N GLY A 79 3.54 -6.18 15.96
CA GLY A 79 4.92 -6.61 15.80
C GLY A 79 5.82 -5.49 15.26
N CYS A 80 5.36 -4.79 14.21
CA CYS A 80 6.06 -3.64 13.65
C CYS A 80 6.23 -2.50 14.66
N CYS A 81 5.18 -2.17 15.43
CA CYS A 81 5.24 -1.15 16.48
C CYS A 81 6.21 -1.52 17.60
N VAL A 82 6.17 -2.77 18.08
CA VAL A 82 7.06 -3.26 19.14
C VAL A 82 8.51 -3.27 18.68
N LEU A 83 8.78 -3.74 17.46
CA LEU A 83 10.14 -3.72 16.90
C LEU A 83 10.65 -2.29 16.71
N ALA A 84 9.81 -1.37 16.22
CA ALA A 84 10.18 0.04 16.10
C ALA A 84 10.48 0.67 17.47
N TRP A 85 9.71 0.34 18.50
CA TRP A 85 9.95 0.79 19.87
C TRP A 85 11.23 0.20 20.48
N ALA A 86 11.47 -1.10 20.27
CA ALA A 86 12.71 -1.75 20.68
C ALA A 86 13.92 -1.13 19.99
N LEU A 87 13.83 -0.87 18.68
CA LEU A 87 14.87 -0.18 17.92
C LEU A 87 15.11 1.23 18.47
N TRP A 88 14.05 1.98 18.80
CA TRP A 88 14.18 3.31 19.42
C TRP A 88 14.88 3.22 20.78
N LYS A 89 14.56 2.22 21.61
CA LYS A 89 15.21 2.01 22.91
C LYS A 89 16.69 1.66 22.77
N ILE A 90 17.03 0.78 21.82
CA ILE A 90 18.42 0.36 21.57
C ILE A 90 19.24 1.52 20.97
N ALA A 91 18.68 2.24 20.01
CA ALA A 91 19.35 3.38 19.36
C ALA A 91 19.39 4.63 20.25
N GLY A 92 18.37 4.84 21.08
CA GLY A 92 18.24 5.97 22.01
C GLY A 92 19.08 5.85 23.27
N GLY A 93 19.63 4.66 23.57
CA GLY A 93 20.56 4.43 24.69
C GLY A 93 22.01 4.83 24.41
N LYS A 94 22.28 5.54 23.30
CA LYS A 94 23.63 5.98 22.90
C LYS A 94 23.72 7.50 22.77
N ARG A 95 23.29 8.20 23.82
CA ARG A 95 23.71 9.58 24.11
C ARG A 95 24.31 9.62 25.50
#